data_AF-A0A967HEP4-F1
#
_entry.id   AF-A0A967HEP4-F1
#
_cell.length_a   1.000
_cell.length_b   1.000
_cell.length_c   1.000
_cell.angle_alpha   90.00
_cell.angle_beta   90.00
_cell.angle_gamma   90.00
#
_symmetry.space_group_name_H-M   'P 1'
#
loop_
_entity.id
_entity.type
_entity.pdbx_description
1 polymer ?
#
loop_
_entity_poly.entity_id
_entity_poly.type
_entity_poly.pdbx_seq_one_letter_code
_entity_poly.pdbx_strand_id
1 'polypeptide(L)'
;MREDHTVAGREAVNAIVSLDLDGGGDAHAQVLVSGNDFYAAPRLSPDGTRLAWLTWNHPNMPWDGTELWVGELRADGSLGRTERVAGGPAESIFQP
;
A
#
# COMPACT_ATOMS: atom_id res chain seq x y z
N MET A 1 -0.54 -7.15 -3.24
CA MET A 1 -1.54 -6.08 -3.45
C MET A 1 -2.82 -6.73 -3.96
N ARG A 2 -3.97 -6.14 -3.64
CA ARG A 2 -5.29 -6.61 -4.09
C ARG A 2 -6.01 -5.47 -4.81
N GLU A 3 -6.59 -5.79 -5.95
CA GLU A 3 -7.47 -4.90 -6.72
C GLU A 3 -8.89 -5.47 -6.64
N ASP A 4 -9.84 -4.71 -6.11
CA ASP A 4 -11.24 -5.15 -5.96
C ASP A 4 -12.12 -4.52 -7.05
N HIS A 5 -12.71 -5.37 -7.90
CA HIS A 5 -13.61 -5.03 -9.01
C HIS A 5 -15.05 -5.51 -8.80
N THR A 6 -15.42 -5.89 -7.57
CA THR A 6 -16.73 -6.52 -7.29
C THR A 6 -17.93 -5.62 -7.60
N VAL A 7 -17.73 -4.30 -7.71
CA VAL A 7 -18.78 -3.33 -8.05
C VAL A 7 -18.56 -2.79 -9.46
N ALA A 8 -19.39 -3.24 -10.41
CA ALA A 8 -19.38 -2.71 -11.77
C ALA A 8 -19.70 -1.20 -11.80
N GLY A 9 -18.85 -0.41 -12.47
CA GLY A 9 -19.03 1.04 -12.61
C GLY A 9 -18.40 1.89 -11.50
N ARG A 10 -17.70 1.29 -10.54
CA ARG A 10 -16.78 2.00 -9.64
C ARG A 10 -15.32 1.78 -10.06
N GLU A 11 -14.49 2.76 -9.77
CA GLU A 11 -13.04 2.65 -9.86
C GLU A 11 -12.56 1.54 -8.92
N ALA A 12 -11.55 0.79 -9.35
CA ALA A 12 -11.04 -0.36 -8.60
C ALA A 12 -10.47 0.12 -7.26
N VAL A 13 -10.81 -0.58 -6.17
CA VAL A 13 -10.22 -0.25 -4.87
C VAL A 13 -8.91 -1.01 -4.74
N ASN A 14 -7.81 -0.25 -4.76
CA ASN A 14 -6.48 -0.79 -4.55
C ASN A 14 -6.16 -0.84 -3.06
N ALA A 15 -5.56 -1.94 -2.63
CA ALA A 15 -5.16 -2.13 -1.24
C ALA A 15 -3.86 -2.93 -1.09
N ILE A 16 -3.11 -2.61 -0.06
CA ILE A 16 -2.05 -3.49 0.46
C ILE A 16 -2.69 -4.40 1.50
N VAL A 17 -2.53 -5.71 1.32
CA VAL A 17 -3.08 -6.74 2.19
C VAL A 17 -1.96 -7.63 2.72
N SER A 18 -2.06 -8.09 3.97
CA SER A 18 -1.32 -9.23 4.48
C SER A 18 -2.11 -10.52 4.20
N LEU A 19 -1.38 -11.59 3.91
CA LEU A 19 -1.94 -12.93 3.69
C LEU A 19 -1.33 -13.87 4.71
N ASP A 20 -2.17 -14.63 5.39
CA ASP A 20 -1.73 -15.75 6.21
C ASP A 20 -1.41 -16.95 5.30
N LEU A 21 -0.19 -17.47 5.42
CA LEU A 21 0.30 -18.60 4.62
C LEU A 21 -0.11 -19.96 5.19
N ASP A 22 -0.60 -20.02 6.43
CA ASP A 22 -0.88 -21.26 7.16
C ASP A 22 -2.24 -21.90 6.83
N GLY A 23 -2.90 -21.47 5.73
CA GLY A 23 -3.90 -22.31 5.05
C GLY A 23 -5.30 -21.72 4.84
N GLY A 24 -5.46 -20.40 4.90
CA GLY A 24 -6.77 -19.74 4.80
C GLY A 24 -7.26 -19.33 3.40
N GLY A 25 -6.40 -19.30 2.39
CA GLY A 25 -6.72 -18.65 1.10
C GLY A 25 -7.10 -17.17 1.27
N ASP A 26 -7.81 -16.58 0.29
CA ASP A 26 -8.24 -15.17 0.32
C ASP A 26 -9.13 -14.80 1.53
N ALA A 27 -9.69 -15.79 2.23
CA ALA A 27 -10.54 -15.59 3.41
C ALA A 27 -9.79 -15.03 4.64
N HIS A 28 -8.45 -15.04 4.61
CA HIS A 28 -7.59 -14.52 5.69
C HIS A 28 -6.76 -13.30 5.24
N ALA A 29 -7.15 -12.64 4.15
CA ALA A 29 -6.51 -11.40 3.71
C ALA A 29 -6.92 -10.21 4.58
N GLN A 30 -5.99 -9.65 5.36
CA GLN A 30 -6.23 -8.43 6.14
C GLN A 30 -5.78 -7.21 5.33
N VAL A 31 -6.66 -6.20 5.23
CA VAL A 31 -6.30 -4.92 4.61
C VAL A 31 -5.41 -4.11 5.57
N LEU A 32 -4.23 -3.74 5.08
CA LEU A 32 -3.25 -2.91 5.79
C LEU A 32 -3.34 -1.44 5.40
N VAL A 33 -3.52 -1.17 4.11
CA VAL A 33 -3.61 0.20 3.55
C VAL A 33 -4.65 0.21 2.43
N SER A 34 -5.51 1.23 2.42
CA SER A 34 -6.53 1.48 1.41
C SER A 34 -6.93 2.96 1.41
N GLY A 35 -7.53 3.44 0.31
CA GLY A 35 -8.09 4.79 0.22
C GLY A 35 -7.37 5.73 -0.76
N ASN A 36 -6.21 5.31 -1.28
CA ASN A 36 -5.56 5.95 -2.41
C ASN A 36 -5.87 5.17 -3.69
N ASP A 37 -5.80 5.87 -4.81
CA ASP A 37 -6.12 5.28 -6.11
C ASP A 37 -5.11 4.22 -6.51
N PHE A 38 -3.82 4.41 -6.18
CA PHE A 38 -2.77 3.47 -6.52
C PHE A 38 -1.79 3.24 -5.38
N TYR A 39 -1.27 2.01 -5.34
CA TYR A 39 -0.21 1.58 -4.45
C TYR A 39 0.86 0.84 -5.26
N ALA A 40 2.12 0.90 -4.84
CA ALA A 40 3.21 0.15 -5.47
C ALA A 40 4.33 -0.19 -4.49
N ALA A 41 5.17 -1.14 -4.92
CA ALA A 41 6.44 -1.50 -4.28
C ALA A 41 6.38 -1.69 -2.74
N PRO A 42 5.46 -2.50 -2.18
CA PRO A 42 5.48 -2.80 -0.76
C PRO A 42 6.80 -3.51 -0.39
N ARG A 43 7.51 -3.00 0.61
CA ARG A 43 8.78 -3.53 1.11
C ARG A 43 8.75 -3.63 2.63
N LEU A 44 9.02 -4.82 3.15
CA LEU A 44 9.23 -5.03 4.58
C LEU A 44 10.65 -4.63 4.97
N SER A 45 10.81 -4.08 6.17
CA SER A 45 12.13 -3.92 6.78
C SER A 45 12.76 -5.29 7.09
N PRO A 46 14.10 -5.40 7.15
CA PRO A 46 14.78 -6.67 7.42
C PRO A 46 14.40 -7.32 8.76
N ASP A 47 13.99 -6.50 9.74
CA ASP A 47 13.51 -6.94 11.06
C ASP A 47 11.99 -7.22 11.09
N GLY A 48 11.28 -6.99 9.98
CA GLY A 48 9.83 -7.21 9.86
C GLY A 48 8.96 -6.22 10.65
N THR A 49 9.53 -5.16 11.24
CA THR A 49 8.78 -4.22 12.09
C THR A 49 8.19 -3.03 11.34
N ARG A 50 8.52 -2.87 10.06
CA ARG A 50 8.03 -1.77 9.22
C ARG A 50 7.68 -2.25 7.83
N LEU A 51 6.70 -1.58 7.24
CA LEU A 51 6.29 -1.72 5.85
C LEU A 51 6.42 -0.37 5.17
N ALA A 52 7.16 -0.30 4.07
CA ALA A 52 7.23 0.86 3.19
C ALA A 52 6.43 0.60 1.92
N TRP A 53 5.75 1.62 1.39
CA TRP A 53 5.05 1.54 0.11
C TRP A 53 5.01 2.90 -0.60
N LEU A 54 4.84 2.86 -1.91
CA LEU A 54 4.57 4.03 -2.73
C LEU A 54 3.06 4.16 -2.97
N THR A 55 2.57 5.39 -3.04
CA THR A 55 1.19 5.68 -3.42
C THR A 55 1.09 6.98 -4.21
N TRP A 56 0.07 7.07 -5.06
CA TRP A 56 -0.31 8.29 -5.77
C TRP A 56 -1.83 8.25 -6.02
N ASN A 57 -2.38 9.41 -6.33
CA ASN A 57 -3.80 9.61 -6.60
C ASN A 57 -3.98 10.35 -7.93
N HIS A 58 -5.08 10.07 -8.62
CA HIS A 58 -5.49 10.85 -9.77
C HIS A 58 -5.63 12.34 -9.41
N PRO A 59 -5.27 13.26 -10.33
CA PRO A 59 -4.87 13.02 -11.73
C PRO A 59 -3.37 12.71 -11.90
N ASN A 60 -2.59 12.65 -10.82
CA ASN A 60 -1.15 12.47 -10.91
C ASN A 60 -0.83 11.03 -11.29
N MET A 61 -0.02 10.85 -12.31
CA MET A 61 0.61 9.58 -12.61
C MET A 61 1.88 9.45 -11.76
N PRO A 62 2.46 8.24 -11.62
CA PRO A 62 3.56 8.07 -10.67
C PRO A 62 4.84 8.83 -11.07
N TRP A 63 4.94 9.28 -12.32
CA TRP A 63 6.00 10.19 -12.78
C TRP A 63 5.71 11.67 -12.49
N ASP A 64 4.46 12.05 -12.21
CA ASP A 64 4.07 13.42 -11.86
C ASP A 64 4.28 13.70 -10.37
N GLY A 65 3.93 12.73 -9.53
CA GLY A 65 4.11 12.82 -8.09
C GLY A 65 3.80 11.50 -7.40
N THR A 66 4.70 11.06 -6.53
CA THR A 66 4.53 9.85 -5.72
C THR A 66 4.87 10.15 -4.28
N GLU A 67 4.15 9.51 -3.37
CA GLU A 67 4.42 9.60 -1.95
C GLU A 67 4.98 8.28 -1.45
N LEU A 68 6.10 8.35 -0.74
CA LEU A 68 6.66 7.24 0.00
C LEU A 68 6.13 7.27 1.43
N TRP A 69 5.46 6.19 1.81
CA TRP A 69 4.93 6.01 3.14
C TRP A 69 5.62 4.85 3.84
N VAL A 70 5.74 4.96 5.16
CA VAL A 70 6.20 3.89 6.04
C VAL A 70 5.20 3.74 7.17
N GLY A 71 4.85 2.49 7.48
CA GLY A 71 4.00 2.12 8.59
C GLY A 71 4.68 1.12 9.50
N GLU A 72 4.43 1.23 10.79
CA GLU A 72 4.82 0.20 11.75
C GLU A 72 4.02 -1.08 11.47
N LEU A 73 4.70 -2.23 11.33
CA LEU A 73 4.04 -3.52 11.22
C LEU A 73 4.11 -4.21 12.58
N ARG A 74 2.95 -4.49 13.17
CA ARG A 74 2.84 -5.16 14.46
C ARG A 74 2.97 -6.68 14.30
N ALA A 75 3.29 -7.35 15.41
CA ALA A 75 3.45 -8.80 15.44
C ALA A 75 2.16 -9.58 15.08
N ASP A 76 0.98 -8.95 15.21
CA ASP A 76 -0.30 -9.50 14.77
C ASP A 76 -0.58 -9.30 13.28
N GLY A 77 0.38 -8.75 12.52
CA GLY A 77 0.23 -8.44 11.10
C GLY A 77 -0.52 -7.14 10.82
N SER A 78 -1.00 -6.42 11.83
CA SER A 78 -1.68 -5.14 11.66
C SER A 78 -0.73 -3.98 11.41
N LEU A 79 -1.20 -2.98 10.67
CA LEU A 79 -0.44 -1.74 10.48
C LEU A 79 -0.73 -0.76 11.63
N GLY A 80 0.34 -0.21 12.17
CA GLY A 80 0.35 0.81 13.21
C GLY A 80 0.38 2.21 12.65
N ARG A 81 1.14 3.09 13.32
CA ARG A 81 1.26 4.46 12.87
C ARG A 81 1.91 4.47 11.48
N THR A 82 1.31 5.24 10.58
CA THR A 82 1.86 5.48 9.25
C THR A 82 2.32 6.92 9.14
N GLU A 83 3.40 7.13 8.40
CA GLU A 83 3.92 8.45 8.10
C GLU A 83 4.42 8.53 6.67
N ARG A 84 4.20 9.69 6.03
CA ARG A 84 4.80 10.00 4.74
C ARG A 84 6.25 10.40 4.99
N VAL A 85 7.18 9.64 4.43
CA VAL A 85 8.63 9.82 4.63
C VAL A 85 9.24 10.69 3.54
N ALA A 86 8.72 10.63 2.32
CA ALA A 86 9.20 11.45 1.21
C ALA A 86 8.13 11.63 0.13
N GLY A 87 8.34 12.60 -0.76
CA GLY A 87 7.55 12.79 -1.96
C GLY A 87 6.36 13.71 -1.76
N GLY A 88 5.55 13.82 -2.81
CA GLY A 88 4.42 14.72 -2.83
C GLY A 88 3.84 14.92 -4.22
N PRO A 89 2.81 15.77 -4.34
CA PRO A 89 2.09 15.96 -5.61
C PRO A 89 2.90 16.61 -6.73
N ALA A 90 4.10 17.12 -6.43
CA ALA A 90 5.04 17.69 -7.41
C ALA A 90 6.43 17.07 -7.31
N GLU A 91 6.57 15.98 -6.55
CA GLU A 91 7.84 15.29 -6.32
C GLU A 91 7.67 13.82 -6.68
N SER A 92 8.33 13.41 -7.77
CA SER A 92 8.32 12.04 -8.24
C SER A 92 9.51 11.28 -7.67
N ILE A 93 9.23 10.29 -6.83
CA ILE A 93 10.20 9.35 -6.28
C ILE A 93 9.97 7.98 -6.93
N PHE A 94 9.84 7.98 -8.26
CA PHE A 94 9.41 6.78 -8.95
C PHE A 94 10.53 5.73 -9.10
N GLN A 95 11.82 6.11 -9.12
CA GLN A 95 12.96 5.18 -9.35
C GLN A 95 14.33 5.74 -8.90
N PRO A 96 15.34 4.89 -8.60
CA PRO A 96 16.64 4.89 -9.27
C PRO A 96 16.63 4.05 -10.56
#